data_AF-A0A7L1L2S5-F1
#
_entry.id   AF-A0A7L1L2S5-F1
#
_cell.length_a   1.000
_cell.length_b   1.000
_cell.length_c   1.000
_cell.angle_alpha   90.00
_cell.angle_beta   90.00
_cell.angle_gamma   90.00
#
_symmetry.space_group_name_H-M   'P 1'
#
loop_
_entity.id
_entity.type
_entity.pdbx_description
1 polymer ?
#
loop_
_entity_poly.entity_id
_entity_poly.type
_entity_poly.pdbx_seq_one_letter_code
_entity_poly.pdbx_strand_id
1 'polypeptide(L)'
;GKSVISGGLDALEFIGKKTMDVIAEGDPGFKKTKGLMNRNSTLSQVLREAKEKEEQQTATEVTMATEKKAHYGLLFDEFQGLSHLEALEMLSRESESKVKSVLNALSGEELDTLKEEMEQLKEAFSLPEFFEEEEEEKKGDEEFTKEVTELFSELRICSKPDKLIMVRTSAYECIARFNSSLPKEEEESDESQEVESRDGDRDATKSVEDIHAFAIRSLAELTACSIEMFHKTAALFLHGQKQEVTATDRAKSLSQMTIVLCKELSAFSKEFTTCLTTAGVKEKADVLNPLITGVFLEASNSASYIQDAFQLLLPVLQISLIEAGTELSQQ
;
A
#
# COMPACT_ATOMS: atom_id res chain seq x y z
N GLY A 1 22.93 22.87 -9.55
CA GLY A 1 23.25 24.29 -9.28
C GLY A 1 22.17 25.01 -8.47
N LYS A 2 21.89 24.58 -7.24
CA LYS A 2 20.93 25.26 -6.33
C LYS A 2 21.59 26.25 -5.34
N SER A 3 22.89 26.10 -5.03
CA SER A 3 23.59 26.96 -4.05
C SER A 3 24.17 28.26 -4.61
N VAL A 4 24.32 28.37 -5.94
CA VAL A 4 24.95 29.54 -6.58
C VAL A 4 23.97 30.71 -6.70
N ILE A 5 22.67 30.41 -6.85
CA ILE A 5 21.63 31.43 -7.03
C ILE A 5 21.22 32.06 -5.69
N SER A 6 21.24 31.29 -4.58
CA SER A 6 21.03 31.84 -3.23
C SER A 6 22.17 32.77 -2.81
N GLY A 7 23.43 32.38 -3.10
CA GLY A 7 24.59 33.22 -2.81
C GLY A 7 24.61 34.55 -3.60
N GLY A 8 24.07 34.56 -4.83
CA GLY A 8 23.94 35.78 -5.63
C GLY A 8 22.88 36.74 -5.10
N LEU A 9 21.77 36.22 -4.57
CA LEU A 9 20.68 37.04 -4.01
C LEU A 9 21.08 37.66 -2.66
N ASP A 10 21.76 36.88 -1.80
CA ASP A 10 22.26 37.36 -0.50
C ASP A 10 23.33 38.45 -0.68
N ALA A 11 24.19 38.33 -1.71
CA ALA A 11 25.16 39.35 -2.05
C ALA A 11 24.50 40.66 -2.53
N LEU A 12 23.43 40.56 -3.33
CA LEU A 12 22.65 41.71 -3.78
C LEU A 12 21.90 42.39 -2.63
N GLU A 13 21.34 41.60 -1.69
CA GLU A 13 20.71 42.14 -0.48
C GLU A 13 21.73 42.86 0.42
N PHE A 14 22.91 42.26 0.62
CA PHE A 14 23.97 42.87 1.41
C PHE A 14 24.45 44.19 0.80
N ILE A 15 24.67 44.23 -0.53
CA ILE A 15 25.04 45.45 -1.25
C ILE A 15 23.93 46.49 -1.14
N GLY A 16 22.67 46.11 -1.41
CA GLY A 16 21.53 47.02 -1.33
C GLY A 16 21.33 47.63 0.05
N LYS A 17 21.42 46.81 1.11
CA LYS A 17 21.30 47.25 2.51
C LYS A 17 22.43 48.20 2.90
N LYS A 18 23.67 47.84 2.55
CA LYS A 18 24.85 48.65 2.89
C LYS A 18 24.85 49.99 2.13
N THR A 19 24.46 50.00 0.85
CA THR A 19 24.31 51.23 0.07
C THR A 19 23.19 52.11 0.63
N MET A 20 22.07 51.53 1.04
CA MET A 20 20.95 52.28 1.61
C MET A 20 21.28 52.88 2.99
N ASP A 21 22.04 52.17 3.82
CA ASP A 21 22.48 52.69 5.12
C ASP A 21 23.50 53.83 4.97
N VAL A 22 24.40 53.77 3.98
CA VAL A 22 25.34 54.86 3.66
C VAL A 22 24.61 56.10 3.13
N ILE A 23 23.54 55.95 2.33
CA ILE A 23 22.70 57.08 1.88
C ILE A 23 21.99 57.74 3.06
N ALA A 24 21.54 56.96 4.05
CA ALA A 24 20.84 57.48 5.24
C ALA A 24 21.76 58.23 6.23
N GLU A 25 23.09 58.05 6.16
CA GLU A 25 24.07 58.80 6.96
C GLU A 25 24.37 60.20 6.39
N GLY A 26 24.19 60.41 5.08
CA GLY A 26 24.50 61.66 4.39
C GLY A 26 23.37 62.71 4.32
N ASP A 27 22.10 62.31 4.52
CA ASP A 27 20.94 63.22 4.38
C ASP A 27 19.98 63.13 5.59
N PRO A 28 19.87 64.18 6.43
CA PRO A 28 18.94 64.23 7.56
C PRO A 28 17.46 64.09 7.18
N GLY A 29 17.09 64.41 5.93
CA GLY A 29 15.73 64.27 5.41
C GLY A 29 15.31 62.81 5.20
N PHE A 30 16.26 61.95 4.84
CA PHE A 30 16.02 60.52 4.56
C PHE A 30 15.73 59.70 5.83
N LYS A 31 16.21 60.16 7.00
CA LYS A 31 15.89 59.53 8.30
C LYS A 31 14.41 59.66 8.67
N LYS A 32 13.75 60.75 8.27
CA LYS A 32 12.33 60.99 8.55
C LYS A 32 11.41 60.15 7.66
N THR A 33 11.81 59.87 6.42
CA THR A 33 11.07 58.99 5.50
C THR A 33 11.29 57.50 5.79
N LYS A 34 12.45 57.11 6.34
CA LYS A 34 12.71 55.73 6.82
C LYS A 34 11.72 55.29 7.91
N GLY A 35 11.27 56.21 8.78
CA GLY A 35 10.29 55.92 9.83
C GLY A 35 8.87 55.63 9.33
N LEU A 36 8.52 56.03 8.10
CA LEU A 36 7.19 55.81 7.52
C LEU A 36 7.07 54.47 6.78
N MET A 37 8.19 53.89 6.35
CA MET A 37 8.28 52.61 5.62
C MET A 37 8.65 51.45 6.54
N ASN A 38 8.13 51.45 7.76
CA ASN A 38 8.21 50.32 8.68
C ASN A 38 7.23 49.19 8.27
N ARG A 39 7.33 48.75 7.01
CA ARG A 39 6.75 47.49 6.54
C ARG A 39 7.84 46.45 6.62
N ASN A 40 7.71 45.57 7.61
CA ASN A 40 8.71 44.60 8.05
C ASN A 40 8.94 43.41 7.09
N SER A 41 8.55 43.50 5.81
CA SER A 41 8.80 42.45 4.84
C SER A 41 9.45 43.04 3.59
N THR A 42 10.64 42.53 3.26
CA THR A 42 11.30 42.82 1.99
C THR A 42 10.51 42.19 0.85
N LEU A 43 10.59 42.76 -0.36
CA LEU A 43 9.91 42.19 -1.54
C LEU A 43 10.33 40.72 -1.78
N SER A 44 11.57 40.37 -1.46
CA SER A 44 12.08 38.99 -1.51
C SER A 44 11.37 38.07 -0.51
N GLN A 45 11.06 38.55 0.69
CA GLN A 45 10.29 37.81 1.69
C GLN A 45 8.83 37.63 1.24
N VAL A 46 8.21 38.67 0.69
CA VAL A 46 6.84 38.59 0.15
C VAL A 46 6.74 37.61 -1.02
N LEU A 47 7.73 37.60 -1.92
CA LEU A 47 7.77 36.66 -3.05
C LEU A 47 8.03 35.21 -2.60
N ARG A 48 8.84 35.00 -1.56
CA ARG A 48 9.07 33.67 -0.97
C ARG A 48 7.81 33.17 -0.26
N GLU A 49 7.18 34.01 0.54
CA GLU A 49 5.90 33.69 1.21
C GLU A 49 4.77 33.45 0.18
N ALA A 50 4.72 34.21 -0.91
CA ALA A 50 3.75 33.98 -1.99
C ALA A 50 3.99 32.64 -2.70
N LYS A 51 5.25 32.29 -2.97
CA LYS A 51 5.63 31.01 -3.59
C LYS A 51 5.34 29.83 -2.67
N GLU A 52 5.74 29.89 -1.40
CA GLU A 52 5.48 28.83 -0.42
C GLU A 52 3.97 28.63 -0.21
N LYS A 53 3.20 29.73 -0.23
CA LYS A 53 1.74 29.67 -0.10
C LYS A 53 1.06 29.11 -1.35
N GLU A 54 1.56 29.38 -2.55
CA GLU A 54 1.07 28.76 -3.79
C GLU A 54 1.39 27.27 -3.83
N GLU A 55 2.62 26.87 -3.46
CA GLU A 55 3.04 25.46 -3.37
C GLU A 55 2.20 24.71 -2.31
N GLN A 56 1.98 25.32 -1.13
CA GLN A 56 1.11 24.74 -0.10
C GLN A 56 -0.36 24.68 -0.51
N GLN A 57 -0.89 25.70 -1.19
CA GLN A 57 -2.28 25.68 -1.68
C GLN A 57 -2.46 24.63 -2.77
N THR A 58 -1.52 24.51 -3.71
CA THR A 58 -1.54 23.50 -4.77
C THR A 58 -1.43 22.09 -4.18
N ALA A 59 -0.50 21.87 -3.26
CA ALA A 59 -0.38 20.60 -2.55
C ALA A 59 -1.67 20.28 -1.76
N THR A 60 -2.26 21.25 -1.06
CA THR A 60 -3.49 21.03 -0.27
C THR A 60 -4.70 20.75 -1.17
N GLU A 61 -4.85 21.46 -2.29
CA GLU A 61 -5.92 21.22 -3.26
C GLU A 61 -5.80 19.86 -3.96
N VAL A 62 -4.58 19.45 -4.33
CA VAL A 62 -4.30 18.10 -4.86
C VAL A 62 -4.63 17.04 -3.80
N THR A 63 -4.18 17.23 -2.55
CA THR A 63 -4.46 16.31 -1.44
C THR A 63 -5.97 16.19 -1.18
N MET A 64 -6.71 17.29 -1.16
CA MET A 64 -8.17 17.27 -0.96
C MET A 64 -8.94 16.68 -2.16
N ALA A 65 -8.42 16.83 -3.37
CA ALA A 65 -9.03 16.26 -4.58
C ALA A 65 -8.77 14.75 -4.71
N THR A 66 -7.59 14.27 -4.30
CA THR A 66 -7.26 12.84 -4.25
C THR A 66 -7.95 12.13 -3.09
N GLU A 67 -8.03 12.76 -1.91
CA GLU A 67 -8.75 12.24 -0.73
C GLU A 67 -10.25 11.98 -1.01
N LYS A 68 -10.89 12.76 -1.89
CA LYS A 68 -12.32 12.56 -2.22
C LYS A 68 -12.59 11.50 -3.29
N LYS A 69 -11.59 11.05 -4.04
CA LYS A 69 -11.75 10.14 -5.19
C LYS A 69 -11.11 8.76 -4.99
N ALA A 70 -10.15 8.63 -4.05
CA ALA A 70 -9.40 7.41 -3.83
C ALA A 70 -9.06 7.20 -2.34
N HIS A 71 -10.02 7.39 -1.44
CA HIS A 71 -9.80 7.07 -0.03
C HIS A 71 -9.75 5.55 0.16
N TYR A 72 -8.57 4.99 0.47
CA TYR A 72 -8.35 3.56 0.65
C TYR A 72 -9.42 2.91 1.53
N GLY A 73 -9.72 3.51 2.69
CA GLY A 73 -10.71 2.97 3.62
C GLY A 73 -12.14 2.89 3.05
N LEU A 74 -12.54 3.77 2.13
CA LEU A 74 -13.86 3.70 1.50
C LEU A 74 -13.91 2.57 0.47
N LEU A 75 -12.86 2.43 -0.34
CA LEU A 75 -12.72 1.37 -1.33
C LEU A 75 -12.63 -0.01 -0.65
N PHE A 76 -11.86 -0.10 0.43
CA PHE A 76 -11.72 -1.32 1.22
C PHE A 76 -13.06 -1.77 1.81
N ASP A 77 -13.89 -0.84 2.30
CA ASP A 77 -15.26 -1.13 2.74
C ASP A 77 -16.19 -1.52 1.58
N GLU A 78 -16.08 -0.85 0.42
CA GLU A 78 -16.83 -1.19 -0.80
C GLU A 78 -16.55 -2.63 -1.26
N PHE A 79 -15.30 -3.08 -1.14
CA PHE A 79 -14.90 -4.47 -1.40
C PHE A 79 -15.17 -5.43 -0.24
N GLN A 80 -15.88 -4.99 0.80
CA GLN A 80 -16.26 -5.77 1.98
C GLN A 80 -15.07 -6.24 2.84
N GLY A 81 -13.92 -5.58 2.73
CA GLY A 81 -12.71 -5.91 3.48
C GLY A 81 -12.93 -5.86 4.99
N LEU A 82 -13.58 -4.79 5.48
CA LEU A 82 -13.93 -4.63 6.90
C LEU A 82 -14.88 -5.73 7.37
N SER A 83 -15.94 -6.01 6.60
CA SER A 83 -16.92 -7.05 6.96
C SER A 83 -16.28 -8.43 7.08
N HIS A 84 -15.34 -8.78 6.18
CA HIS A 84 -14.61 -10.03 6.26
C HIS A 84 -13.65 -10.08 7.44
N LEU A 85 -12.97 -8.97 7.74
CA LEU A 85 -12.08 -8.89 8.90
C LEU A 85 -12.87 -9.05 10.22
N GLU A 86 -13.98 -8.33 10.38
CA GLU A 86 -14.84 -8.45 11.56
C GLU A 86 -15.40 -9.87 11.74
N ALA A 87 -15.82 -10.51 10.64
CA ALA A 87 -16.28 -11.89 10.66
C ALA A 87 -15.17 -12.85 11.09
N LEU A 88 -13.95 -12.67 10.57
CA LEU A 88 -12.79 -13.46 10.95
C LEU A 88 -12.40 -13.25 12.42
N GLU A 89 -12.44 -12.01 12.93
CA GLU A 89 -12.23 -11.72 14.35
C GLU A 89 -13.27 -12.40 15.24
N MET A 90 -14.55 -12.43 14.81
CA MET A 90 -15.59 -13.13 15.56
C MET A 90 -15.30 -14.63 15.68
N LEU A 91 -14.94 -15.27 14.55
CA LEU A 91 -14.56 -16.70 14.55
C LEU A 91 -13.32 -16.96 15.41
N SER A 92 -12.34 -16.05 15.34
CA SER A 92 -11.12 -16.12 16.14
C SER A 92 -11.40 -16.03 17.64
N ARG A 93 -12.18 -15.02 18.08
CA ARG A 93 -12.58 -14.85 19.49
C ARG A 93 -13.39 -16.02 20.03
N GLU A 94 -14.31 -16.57 19.22
CA GLU A 94 -15.08 -17.75 19.61
C GLU A 94 -14.16 -18.97 19.79
N SER A 95 -13.24 -19.16 18.85
CA SER A 95 -12.27 -20.27 18.88
C SER A 95 -11.32 -20.14 20.07
N GLU A 96 -10.80 -18.94 20.36
CA GLU A 96 -9.95 -18.66 21.51
C GLU A 96 -10.67 -18.99 22.84
N SER A 97 -11.95 -18.62 22.97
CA SER A 97 -12.75 -18.94 24.14
C SER A 97 -12.88 -20.44 24.36
N LYS A 98 -13.13 -21.20 23.28
CA LYS A 98 -13.21 -22.67 23.30
C LYS A 98 -11.86 -23.31 23.64
N VAL A 99 -10.77 -22.88 23.01
CA VAL A 99 -9.39 -23.31 23.32
C VAL A 99 -9.10 -23.14 24.81
N LYS A 100 -9.39 -21.95 25.36
CA LYS A 100 -9.19 -21.66 26.77
C LYS A 100 -10.03 -22.56 27.68
N SER A 101 -11.28 -22.84 27.28
CA SER A 101 -12.15 -23.76 28.03
C SER A 101 -11.57 -25.17 28.09
N VAL A 102 -11.04 -25.69 26.98
CA VAL A 102 -10.41 -27.01 26.91
C VAL A 102 -9.14 -27.07 27.75
N LEU A 103 -8.26 -26.06 27.63
CA LEU A 103 -7.04 -25.97 28.43
C LEU A 103 -7.30 -25.94 29.94
N ASN A 104 -8.40 -25.32 30.37
CA ASN A 104 -8.78 -25.29 31.78
C ASN A 104 -9.40 -26.61 32.28
N ALA A 105 -9.92 -27.44 31.37
CA ALA A 105 -10.54 -28.72 31.70
C ALA A 105 -9.53 -29.88 31.75
N LEU A 106 -8.45 -29.78 30.98
CA LEU A 106 -7.36 -30.76 30.96
C LEU A 106 -6.36 -30.52 32.11
N SER A 107 -5.63 -31.57 32.50
CA SER A 107 -4.59 -31.48 33.53
C SER A 107 -3.56 -32.59 33.36
N GLY A 108 -2.36 -32.41 33.93
CA GLY A 108 -1.29 -33.41 33.84
C GLY A 108 -0.67 -33.51 32.43
N GLU A 109 -0.24 -34.71 32.06
CA GLU A 109 0.52 -34.98 30.83
C GLU A 109 -0.24 -34.56 29.55
N GLU A 110 -1.54 -34.83 29.47
CA GLU A 110 -2.38 -34.44 28.32
C GLU A 110 -2.38 -32.91 28.08
N LEU A 111 -2.38 -32.12 29.16
CA LEU A 111 -2.33 -30.66 29.07
C LEU A 111 -0.95 -30.18 28.61
N ASP A 112 0.12 -30.83 29.09
CA ASP A 112 1.49 -30.45 28.73
C ASP A 112 1.78 -30.78 27.26
N THR A 113 1.34 -31.96 26.78
CA THR A 113 1.44 -32.33 25.36
C THR A 113 0.66 -31.37 24.46
N LEU A 114 -0.59 -31.04 24.79
CA LEU A 114 -1.39 -30.12 23.98
C LEU A 114 -0.76 -28.72 23.92
N LYS A 115 -0.18 -28.23 25.01
CA LYS A 115 0.54 -26.95 25.02
C LYS A 115 1.77 -26.97 24.13
N GLU A 116 2.52 -28.07 24.13
CA GLU A 116 3.70 -28.23 23.26
C GLU A 116 3.29 -28.22 21.78
N GLU A 117 2.24 -28.97 21.41
CA GLU A 117 1.70 -28.97 20.05
C GLU A 117 1.18 -27.59 19.63
N MET A 118 0.53 -26.85 20.54
CA MET A 118 0.08 -25.48 20.29
C MET A 118 1.24 -24.50 20.08
N GLU A 119 2.35 -24.67 20.80
CA GLU A 119 3.53 -23.83 20.60
C GLU A 119 4.18 -24.13 19.24
N GLN A 120 4.31 -25.42 18.87
CA GLN A 120 4.77 -25.82 17.53
C GLN A 120 3.88 -25.25 16.41
N LEU A 121 2.56 -25.25 16.61
CA LEU A 121 1.63 -24.63 15.67
C LEU A 121 1.86 -23.12 15.57
N LYS A 122 2.08 -22.45 16.70
CA LYS A 122 2.33 -21.01 16.77
C LYS A 122 3.64 -20.59 16.10
N GLU A 123 4.68 -21.43 16.12
CA GLU A 123 5.93 -21.16 15.40
C GLU A 123 5.70 -20.86 13.92
N ALA A 124 4.75 -21.57 13.27
CA ALA A 124 4.40 -21.34 11.87
C ALA A 124 3.80 -19.95 11.58
N PHE A 125 3.33 -19.23 12.62
CA PHE A 125 2.78 -17.87 12.52
C PHE A 125 3.82 -16.76 12.68
N SER A 126 5.09 -17.11 12.90
CA SER A 126 6.17 -16.15 13.19
C SER A 126 6.67 -15.38 11.97
N LEU A 127 6.31 -15.81 10.74
CA LEU A 127 6.63 -15.15 9.48
C LEU A 127 8.13 -14.73 9.33
N PRO A 128 9.10 -15.63 9.56
CA PRO A 128 10.52 -15.29 9.55
C PRO A 128 11.02 -14.69 8.22
N GLU A 129 10.41 -15.07 7.10
CA GLU A 129 10.77 -14.63 5.74
C GLU A 129 10.54 -13.13 5.51
N PHE A 130 9.76 -12.44 6.34
CA PHE A 130 9.60 -10.99 6.27
C PHE A 130 10.75 -10.22 6.94
N PHE A 131 11.59 -10.88 7.73
CA PHE A 131 12.76 -10.26 8.37
C PHE A 131 14.02 -10.35 7.50
N GLU A 132 13.99 -11.15 6.44
CA GLU A 132 15.08 -11.27 5.47
C GLU A 132 14.83 -10.30 4.32
N GLU A 133 15.72 -9.32 4.15
CA GLU A 133 15.71 -8.39 3.00
C GLU A 133 16.14 -9.16 1.73
N GLU A 134 15.28 -10.03 1.22
CA GLU A 134 15.47 -10.61 -0.11
C GLU A 134 15.00 -9.62 -1.17
N GLU A 135 15.79 -9.46 -2.24
CA GLU A 135 15.35 -8.76 -3.44
C GLU A 135 14.14 -9.52 -4.02
N GLU A 136 12.96 -8.88 -4.00
CA GLU A 136 11.77 -9.43 -4.63
C GLU A 136 12.00 -9.60 -6.14
N GLU A 137 12.27 -10.83 -6.58
CA GLU A 137 12.23 -11.17 -8.00
C GLU A 137 10.81 -10.93 -8.54
N LYS A 138 10.74 -10.32 -9.73
CA LYS A 138 9.47 -10.04 -10.40
C LYS A 138 8.84 -11.36 -10.87
N LYS A 139 7.96 -11.93 -10.05
CA LYS A 139 7.21 -13.15 -10.39
C LYS A 139 6.27 -12.89 -11.57
N GLY A 140 6.31 -13.80 -12.54
CA GLY A 140 5.40 -13.76 -13.70
C GLY A 140 3.96 -14.08 -13.33
N ASP A 141 3.01 -13.77 -14.21
CA ASP A 141 1.58 -14.08 -13.99
C ASP A 141 1.30 -15.58 -13.84
N GLU A 142 1.98 -16.40 -14.65
CA GLU A 142 1.89 -17.86 -14.59
C GLU A 142 2.46 -18.41 -13.27
N GLU A 143 3.52 -17.80 -12.74
CA GLU A 143 4.18 -18.24 -11.51
C GLU A 143 3.31 -17.98 -10.28
N PHE A 144 2.78 -16.76 -10.13
CA PHE A 144 1.84 -16.44 -9.05
C PHE A 144 0.61 -17.35 -9.09
N THR A 145 0.02 -17.51 -10.28
CA THR A 145 -1.18 -18.33 -10.47
C THR A 145 -0.93 -19.77 -10.06
N LYS A 146 0.22 -20.32 -10.45
CA LYS A 146 0.63 -21.68 -10.08
C LYS A 146 0.82 -21.80 -8.57
N GLU A 147 1.61 -20.92 -7.96
CA GLU A 147 1.93 -20.96 -6.53
C GLU A 147 0.68 -20.84 -5.65
N VAL A 148 -0.21 -19.88 -5.95
CA VAL A 148 -1.48 -19.74 -5.22
C VAL A 148 -2.37 -20.96 -5.41
N THR A 149 -2.41 -21.55 -6.61
CA THR A 149 -3.21 -22.76 -6.87
C THR A 149 -2.67 -23.98 -6.12
N GLU A 150 -1.35 -24.12 -6.04
CA GLU A 150 -0.67 -25.16 -5.27
C GLU A 150 -0.98 -25.01 -3.77
N LEU A 151 -0.87 -23.81 -3.21
CA LEU A 151 -1.19 -23.55 -1.81
C LEU A 151 -2.67 -23.82 -1.47
N PHE A 152 -3.62 -23.45 -2.35
CA PHE A 152 -5.03 -23.81 -2.16
C PHE A 152 -5.26 -25.33 -2.16
N SER A 153 -4.48 -26.06 -2.97
CA SER A 153 -4.52 -27.52 -3.03
C SER A 153 -3.95 -28.15 -1.75
N GLU A 154 -2.88 -27.58 -1.20
CA GLU A 154 -2.28 -28.00 0.08
C GLU A 154 -3.22 -27.77 1.26
N LEU A 155 -3.90 -26.61 1.29
CA LEU A 155 -4.94 -26.31 2.29
C LEU A 155 -6.14 -27.28 2.20
N ARG A 156 -6.29 -27.97 1.06
CA ARG A 156 -7.38 -28.88 0.71
C ARG A 156 -8.77 -28.27 0.91
N ILE A 157 -8.89 -26.96 0.72
CA ILE A 157 -10.19 -26.29 0.77
C ILE A 157 -10.94 -26.47 -0.55
N CYS A 158 -12.27 -26.60 -0.50
CA CYS A 158 -13.11 -26.75 -1.69
C CYS A 158 -13.22 -25.45 -2.53
N SER A 159 -12.74 -24.33 -1.98
CA SER A 159 -12.71 -23.04 -2.67
C SER A 159 -11.59 -23.01 -3.71
N LYS A 160 -11.80 -22.27 -4.79
CA LYS A 160 -10.76 -21.97 -5.80
C LYS A 160 -10.19 -20.57 -5.60
N PRO A 161 -8.93 -20.32 -6.02
CA PRO A 161 -8.32 -19.00 -5.98
C PRO A 161 -8.76 -18.06 -7.12
N ASP A 162 -9.72 -18.46 -7.96
CA ASP A 162 -10.11 -17.77 -9.19
C ASP A 162 -10.34 -16.26 -9.01
N LYS A 163 -11.01 -15.84 -7.92
CA LYS A 163 -11.27 -14.41 -7.64
C LYS A 163 -9.97 -13.64 -7.38
N LEU A 164 -9.06 -14.21 -6.59
CA LEU A 164 -7.79 -13.58 -6.25
C LEU A 164 -6.91 -13.42 -7.49
N ILE A 165 -6.82 -14.48 -8.31
CA ILE A 165 -6.08 -14.46 -9.58
C ILE A 165 -6.70 -13.41 -10.52
N MET A 166 -8.02 -13.40 -10.69
CA MET A 166 -8.71 -12.44 -11.55
C MET A 166 -8.47 -10.98 -11.14
N VAL A 167 -8.56 -10.67 -9.85
CA VAL A 167 -8.29 -9.31 -9.32
C VAL A 167 -6.85 -8.91 -9.66
N ARG A 168 -5.89 -9.81 -9.42
CA ARG A 168 -4.48 -9.55 -9.74
C ARG A 168 -4.25 -9.33 -11.23
N THR A 169 -4.74 -10.23 -12.09
CA THR A 169 -4.58 -10.13 -13.54
C THR A 169 -5.19 -8.83 -14.07
N SER A 170 -6.37 -8.45 -13.57
CA SER A 170 -7.03 -7.19 -13.95
C SER A 170 -6.19 -5.95 -13.60
N ALA A 171 -5.51 -5.97 -12.44
CA ALA A 171 -4.61 -4.90 -12.04
C ALA A 171 -3.39 -4.80 -12.99
N TYR A 172 -2.74 -5.93 -13.30
CA TYR A 172 -1.61 -5.95 -14.25
C TYR A 172 -2.00 -5.57 -15.67
N GLU A 173 -3.18 -5.95 -16.14
CA GLU A 173 -3.69 -5.48 -17.44
C GLU A 173 -3.84 -3.96 -17.47
N CYS A 174 -4.28 -3.35 -16.37
CA CYS A 174 -4.37 -1.91 -16.25
C CYS A 174 -2.98 -1.26 -16.20
N ILE A 175 -2.02 -1.82 -15.47
CA ILE A 175 -0.62 -1.40 -15.45
C ILE A 175 -0.02 -1.43 -16.86
N ALA A 176 -0.22 -2.54 -17.58
CA ALA A 176 0.24 -2.70 -18.96
C ALA A 176 -0.40 -1.64 -19.89
N ARG A 177 -1.70 -1.36 -19.71
CA ARG A 177 -2.39 -0.30 -20.44
C ARG A 177 -1.77 1.08 -20.17
N PHE A 178 -1.51 1.43 -18.91
CA PHE A 178 -0.84 2.69 -18.56
C PHE A 178 0.52 2.79 -19.24
N ASN A 179 1.35 1.74 -19.15
CA ASN A 179 2.67 1.71 -19.78
C ASN A 179 2.62 1.79 -21.31
N SER A 180 1.59 1.22 -21.96
CA SER A 180 1.43 1.28 -23.41
C SER A 180 0.93 2.62 -23.95
N SER A 181 0.15 3.35 -23.14
CA SER A 181 -0.43 4.67 -23.50
C SER A 181 0.54 5.84 -23.31
N LEU A 182 1.72 5.58 -22.73
CA LEU A 182 2.72 6.60 -22.49
C LEU A 182 3.61 6.78 -23.74
N PRO A 183 3.92 8.01 -24.15
CA PRO A 183 4.84 8.24 -25.26
C PRO A 183 6.17 7.56 -24.95
N LYS A 184 6.59 6.62 -25.80
CA LYS A 184 7.99 6.19 -25.82
C LYS A 184 8.81 7.41 -26.23
N GLU A 185 9.91 7.69 -25.55
CA GLU A 185 10.85 8.73 -25.98
C GLU A 185 11.30 8.40 -27.41
N GLU A 186 10.71 9.05 -28.40
CA GLU A 186 11.18 8.99 -29.78
C GLU A 186 12.47 9.80 -29.85
N GLU A 187 13.56 9.11 -30.17
CA GLU A 187 14.77 9.73 -30.70
C GLU A 187 14.38 10.68 -31.84
N GLU A 188 14.93 11.89 -31.82
CA GLU A 188 14.73 12.92 -32.82
C GLU A 188 14.88 12.36 -34.24
N SER A 189 13.78 12.28 -34.99
CA SER A 189 13.85 12.40 -36.44
C SER A 189 12.72 13.27 -36.96
N ASP A 190 13.14 14.41 -37.47
CA ASP A 190 12.39 15.48 -38.10
C ASP A 190 11.81 14.99 -39.44
N GLU A 191 10.51 15.18 -39.68
CA GLU A 191 9.96 15.89 -40.85
C GLU A 191 8.43 15.70 -40.97
N SER A 192 7.73 16.80 -40.72
CA SER A 192 6.43 17.26 -41.24
C SER A 192 5.54 16.29 -42.06
N GLN A 193 4.30 16.09 -41.59
CA GLN A 193 3.11 16.25 -42.45
C GLN A 193 1.83 16.46 -41.63
N GLU A 194 1.22 17.63 -41.83
CA GLU A 194 -0.14 17.96 -41.38
C GLU A 194 -1.17 17.10 -42.14
N VAL A 195 -2.08 16.43 -41.41
CA VAL A 195 -3.41 16.09 -41.93
C VAL A 195 -4.43 16.23 -40.80
N GLU A 196 -5.35 17.17 -40.98
CA GLU A 196 -6.47 17.42 -40.08
C GLU A 196 -7.54 16.30 -40.12
N SER A 197 -8.02 15.99 -38.93
CA SER A 197 -9.41 15.64 -38.56
C SER A 197 -9.99 14.27 -38.96
N ARG A 198 -10.19 13.42 -37.93
CA ARG A 198 -11.44 12.67 -37.77
C ARG A 198 -11.73 12.34 -36.30
N ASP A 199 -12.90 12.82 -35.88
CA ASP A 199 -13.58 12.63 -34.61
C ASP A 199 -13.76 11.13 -34.24
N GLY A 200 -13.61 10.80 -32.95
CA GLY A 200 -14.11 9.54 -32.40
C GLY A 200 -13.13 8.62 -31.65
N ASP A 201 -12.21 9.11 -30.82
CA ASP A 201 -11.96 8.55 -29.48
C ASP A 201 -11.04 9.53 -28.74
N ARG A 202 -11.47 10.04 -27.58
CA ARG A 202 -10.51 10.68 -26.68
C ARG A 202 -9.77 9.54 -26.01
N ASP A 203 -8.68 9.08 -26.62
CA ASP A 203 -7.64 8.38 -25.88
C ASP A 203 -7.06 9.39 -24.89
N ALA A 204 -7.77 9.53 -23.76
CA ALA A 204 -7.39 10.40 -22.68
C ALA A 204 -6.13 9.78 -22.08
N THR A 205 -4.97 10.36 -22.38
CA THR A 205 -3.77 10.20 -21.58
C THR A 205 -4.17 10.34 -20.11
N LYS A 206 -4.25 9.22 -19.39
CA LYS A 206 -4.77 9.19 -18.03
C LYS A 206 -3.83 9.98 -17.12
N SER A 207 -4.37 10.84 -16.27
CA SER A 207 -3.55 11.72 -15.44
C SER A 207 -2.83 10.94 -14.33
N VAL A 208 -1.82 11.55 -13.70
CA VAL A 208 -1.13 10.93 -12.55
C VAL A 208 -2.09 10.64 -11.40
N GLU A 209 -3.15 11.43 -11.23
CA GLU A 209 -4.22 11.20 -10.27
C GLU A 209 -5.07 9.98 -10.61
N ASP A 210 -5.35 9.73 -11.90
CA ASP A 210 -6.09 8.55 -12.34
C ASP A 210 -5.27 7.26 -12.10
N ILE A 211 -3.96 7.31 -12.36
CA ILE A 211 -3.04 6.19 -12.06
C ILE A 211 -3.00 5.93 -10.56
N HIS A 212 -2.86 6.98 -9.75
CA HIS A 212 -2.85 6.87 -8.29
C HIS A 212 -4.18 6.29 -7.77
N ALA A 213 -5.32 6.81 -8.22
CA ALA A 213 -6.63 6.30 -7.82
C ALA A 213 -6.80 4.82 -8.16
N PHE A 214 -6.33 4.41 -9.34
CA PHE A 214 -6.35 3.01 -9.74
C PHE A 214 -5.41 2.15 -8.89
N ALA A 215 -4.25 2.66 -8.51
CA ALA A 215 -3.32 1.98 -7.61
C ALA A 215 -3.97 1.73 -6.23
N ILE A 216 -4.55 2.77 -5.62
CA ILE A 216 -5.22 2.64 -4.31
C ILE A 216 -6.39 1.66 -4.36
N ARG A 217 -7.20 1.72 -5.43
CA ARG A 217 -8.29 0.75 -5.64
C ARG A 217 -7.76 -0.68 -5.77
N SER A 218 -6.70 -0.90 -6.55
CA SER A 218 -6.14 -2.24 -6.79
C SER A 218 -5.56 -2.83 -5.50
N LEU A 219 -4.89 -2.02 -4.69
CA LEU A 219 -4.40 -2.42 -3.37
C LEU A 219 -5.58 -2.79 -2.45
N ALA A 220 -6.60 -1.93 -2.34
CA ALA A 220 -7.77 -2.20 -1.50
C ALA A 220 -8.53 -3.48 -1.93
N GLU A 221 -8.70 -3.69 -3.24
CA GLU A 221 -9.41 -4.85 -3.79
C GLU A 221 -8.64 -6.16 -3.53
N LEU A 222 -7.31 -6.16 -3.75
CA LEU A 222 -6.47 -7.32 -3.48
C LEU A 222 -6.44 -7.65 -1.99
N THR A 223 -6.30 -6.65 -1.12
CA THR A 223 -6.33 -6.82 0.34
C THR A 223 -7.66 -7.38 0.81
N ALA A 224 -8.79 -6.83 0.35
CA ALA A 224 -10.12 -7.33 0.71
C ALA A 224 -10.34 -8.77 0.24
N CYS A 225 -9.91 -9.11 -0.99
CA CYS A 225 -9.99 -10.47 -1.52
C CYS A 225 -9.11 -11.46 -0.71
N SER A 226 -7.96 -11.00 -0.21
CA SER A 226 -7.06 -11.79 0.62
C SER A 226 -7.66 -12.10 1.98
N ILE A 227 -8.27 -11.10 2.64
CA ILE A 227 -8.94 -11.27 3.93
C ILE A 227 -10.20 -12.12 3.78
N GLU A 228 -10.97 -11.94 2.70
CA GLU A 228 -12.09 -12.81 2.36
C GLU A 228 -11.66 -14.28 2.28
N MET A 229 -10.51 -14.54 1.65
CA MET A 229 -9.96 -15.89 1.54
C MET A 229 -9.60 -16.47 2.90
N PHE A 230 -8.96 -15.72 3.79
CA PHE A 230 -8.68 -16.17 5.16
C PHE A 230 -9.96 -16.42 5.96
N HIS A 231 -10.92 -15.50 5.89
CA HIS A 231 -12.22 -15.66 6.52
C HIS A 231 -12.95 -16.93 6.05
N LYS A 232 -13.06 -17.15 4.74
CA LYS A 232 -13.70 -18.35 4.18
C LYS A 232 -12.95 -19.62 4.58
N THR A 233 -11.62 -19.57 4.57
CA THR A 233 -10.78 -20.70 5.00
C THR A 233 -11.00 -21.02 6.48
N ALA A 234 -11.08 -20.01 7.36
CA ALA A 234 -11.42 -20.19 8.77
C ALA A 234 -12.79 -20.87 8.95
N ALA A 235 -13.80 -20.39 8.24
CA ALA A 235 -15.13 -20.97 8.29
C ALA A 235 -15.14 -22.43 7.83
N LEU A 236 -14.38 -22.77 6.79
CA LEU A 236 -14.21 -24.15 6.30
C LEU A 236 -13.44 -25.03 7.29
N PHE A 237 -12.46 -24.52 8.02
CA PHE A 237 -11.76 -25.31 9.03
C PHE A 237 -12.64 -25.64 10.23
N LEU A 238 -13.53 -24.73 10.63
CA LEU A 238 -14.45 -24.94 11.76
C LEU A 238 -15.68 -25.78 11.42
N HIS A 239 -16.13 -25.78 10.15
CA HIS A 239 -17.41 -26.40 9.77
C HIS A 239 -17.30 -27.40 8.61
N GLY A 240 -16.10 -27.58 8.05
CA GLY A 240 -15.84 -28.48 6.94
C GLY A 240 -15.84 -29.95 7.34
N GLN A 241 -15.92 -30.83 6.34
CA GLN A 241 -15.73 -32.26 6.55
C GLN A 241 -14.26 -32.55 6.88
N LYS A 242 -14.02 -33.67 7.57
CA LYS A 242 -12.68 -34.15 7.92
C LYS A 242 -11.72 -34.08 6.74
N GLN A 243 -10.60 -33.42 6.96
CA GLN A 243 -9.51 -33.29 6.00
C GLN A 243 -8.29 -34.04 6.54
N GLU A 244 -7.57 -34.77 5.69
CA GLU A 244 -6.39 -35.56 6.09
C GLU A 244 -5.12 -34.70 6.35
N VAL A 245 -5.26 -33.39 6.55
CA VAL A 245 -4.12 -32.45 6.68
C VAL A 245 -4.03 -31.98 8.12
N THR A 246 -2.82 -31.96 8.67
CA THR A 246 -2.58 -31.52 10.04
C THR A 246 -2.80 -30.00 10.18
N ALA A 247 -3.13 -29.54 11.39
CA ALA A 247 -3.25 -28.11 11.68
C ALA A 247 -1.93 -27.37 11.39
N THR A 248 -0.78 -28.01 11.66
CA THR A 248 0.55 -27.46 11.41
C THR A 248 0.85 -27.30 9.93
N ASP A 249 0.50 -28.28 9.09
CA ASP A 249 0.70 -28.15 7.63
C ASP A 249 -0.19 -27.04 7.06
N ARG A 250 -1.44 -26.93 7.53
CA ARG A 250 -2.33 -25.81 7.17
C ARG A 250 -1.75 -24.46 7.58
N ALA A 251 -1.16 -24.36 8.78
CA ALA A 251 -0.52 -23.13 9.24
C ALA A 251 0.66 -22.72 8.34
N LYS A 252 1.49 -23.70 7.93
CA LYS A 252 2.60 -23.46 7.00
C LYS A 252 2.13 -22.98 5.63
N SER A 253 1.13 -23.62 5.03
CA SER A 253 0.58 -23.17 3.74
C SER A 253 -0.08 -21.79 3.85
N LEU A 254 -0.75 -21.47 4.96
CA LEU A 254 -1.31 -20.12 5.21
C LEU A 254 -0.22 -19.07 5.42
N SER A 255 0.88 -19.43 6.09
CA SER A 255 2.06 -18.58 6.26
C SER A 255 2.69 -18.24 4.90
N GLN A 256 2.92 -19.26 4.05
CA GLN A 256 3.41 -19.07 2.68
C GLN A 256 2.44 -18.24 1.83
N MET A 257 1.13 -18.49 1.93
CA MET A 257 0.12 -17.66 1.27
C MET A 257 0.21 -16.19 1.70
N THR A 258 0.39 -15.92 2.99
CA THR A 258 0.55 -14.56 3.53
C THR A 258 1.79 -13.87 2.93
N ILE A 259 2.91 -14.59 2.83
CA ILE A 259 4.14 -14.10 2.22
C ILE A 259 3.93 -13.75 0.75
N VAL A 260 3.33 -14.65 -0.03
CA VAL A 260 3.03 -14.45 -1.46
C VAL A 260 2.17 -13.21 -1.67
N LEU A 261 1.12 -13.04 -0.87
CA LEU A 261 0.21 -11.91 -0.97
C LEU A 261 0.88 -10.57 -0.64
N CYS A 262 1.70 -10.52 0.41
CA CYS A 262 2.41 -9.28 0.74
C CYS A 262 3.50 -8.94 -0.29
N LYS A 263 4.23 -9.93 -0.81
CA LYS A 263 5.17 -9.73 -1.93
C LYS A 263 4.45 -9.18 -3.16
N GLU A 264 3.23 -9.64 -3.43
CA GLU A 264 2.42 -9.14 -4.53
C GLU A 264 1.98 -7.67 -4.32
N LEU A 265 1.59 -7.28 -3.11
CA LEU A 265 1.28 -5.88 -2.77
C LEU A 265 2.50 -4.96 -2.95
N SER A 266 3.68 -5.43 -2.55
CA SER A 266 4.95 -4.72 -2.80
C SER A 266 5.24 -4.57 -4.30
N ALA A 267 5.03 -5.64 -5.07
CA ALA A 267 5.20 -5.61 -6.53
C ALA A 267 4.24 -4.62 -7.20
N PHE A 268 2.95 -4.62 -6.80
CA PHE A 268 1.97 -3.62 -7.24
C PHE A 268 2.45 -2.20 -6.96
N SER A 269 2.89 -1.93 -5.73
CA SER A 269 3.38 -0.61 -5.33
C SER A 269 4.53 -0.13 -6.21
N LYS A 270 5.50 -1.02 -6.51
CA LYS A 270 6.64 -0.74 -7.39
C LYS A 270 6.19 -0.43 -8.82
N GLU A 271 5.34 -1.28 -9.41
CA GLU A 271 4.88 -1.10 -10.79
C GLU A 271 4.02 0.16 -10.96
N PHE A 272 3.13 0.46 -10.00
CA PHE A 272 2.37 1.71 -10.02
C PHE A 272 3.25 2.93 -9.80
N THR A 273 4.29 2.83 -8.97
CA THR A 273 5.29 3.89 -8.81
C THR A 273 6.04 4.15 -10.12
N THR A 274 6.40 3.10 -10.86
CA THR A 274 6.97 3.23 -12.21
C THR A 274 5.98 3.95 -13.13
N CYS A 275 4.71 3.53 -13.17
CA CYS A 275 3.68 4.18 -13.98
C CYS A 275 3.53 5.67 -13.64
N LEU A 276 3.46 6.01 -12.34
CA LEU A 276 3.35 7.37 -11.84
C LEU A 276 4.56 8.21 -12.23
N THR A 277 5.77 7.66 -12.08
CA THR A 277 7.02 8.36 -12.40
C THR A 277 7.13 8.63 -13.89
N THR A 278 6.78 7.66 -14.74
CA THR A 278 6.81 7.81 -16.20
C THR A 278 5.73 8.77 -16.71
N ALA A 279 4.51 8.69 -16.18
CA ALA A 279 3.44 9.63 -16.54
C ALA A 279 3.71 11.05 -16.01
N GLY A 280 4.32 11.14 -14.84
CA GLY A 280 4.57 12.38 -14.11
C GLY A 280 5.89 13.09 -14.45
N VAL A 281 6.59 12.73 -15.53
CA VAL A 281 7.90 13.33 -15.88
C VAL A 281 7.82 14.86 -16.00
N LYS A 282 6.68 15.39 -16.44
CA LYS A 282 6.44 16.84 -16.58
C LYS A 282 5.75 17.46 -15.37
N GLU A 283 5.32 16.64 -14.41
CA GLU A 283 4.65 17.11 -13.20
C GLU A 283 5.66 17.67 -12.21
N LYS A 284 5.20 18.61 -11.38
CA LYS A 284 6.04 19.13 -10.30
C LYS A 284 6.18 18.09 -9.19
N ALA A 285 7.32 18.09 -8.51
CA ALA A 285 7.62 17.14 -7.45
C ALA A 285 6.65 17.22 -6.25
N ASP A 286 6.10 18.39 -5.96
CA ASP A 286 5.08 18.60 -4.92
C ASP A 286 3.71 17.99 -5.26
N VAL A 287 3.46 17.69 -6.54
CA VAL A 287 2.27 16.95 -6.99
C VAL A 287 2.55 15.45 -7.04
N LEU A 288 3.68 15.04 -7.63
CA LEU A 288 3.98 13.64 -7.87
C LEU A 288 4.39 12.86 -6.60
N ASN A 289 5.23 13.47 -5.74
CA ASN A 289 5.77 12.76 -4.58
C ASN A 289 4.70 12.32 -3.57
N PRO A 290 3.67 13.13 -3.24
CA PRO A 290 2.56 12.68 -2.40
C PRO A 290 1.82 11.47 -2.98
N LEU A 291 1.61 11.41 -4.30
CA LEU A 291 0.93 10.27 -4.95
C LEU A 291 1.74 8.99 -4.81
N ILE A 292 3.06 9.06 -5.07
CA ILE A 292 3.97 7.93 -4.91
C ILE A 292 4.02 7.48 -3.45
N THR A 293 4.17 8.44 -2.52
CA THR A 293 4.18 8.16 -1.08
C THR A 293 2.89 7.48 -0.63
N GLY A 294 1.74 7.95 -1.15
CA GLY A 294 0.44 7.37 -0.85
C GLY A 294 0.32 5.91 -1.30
N VAL A 295 0.83 5.57 -2.48
CA VAL A 295 0.85 4.17 -2.95
C VAL A 295 1.68 3.28 -2.02
N PHE A 296 2.89 3.71 -1.63
CA PHE A 296 3.71 2.95 -0.68
C PHE A 296 3.06 2.80 0.70
N LEU A 297 2.45 3.87 1.21
CA LEU A 297 1.79 3.85 2.51
C LEU A 297 0.62 2.86 2.50
N GLU A 298 -0.24 2.90 1.48
CA GLU A 298 -1.39 2.00 1.42
C GLU A 298 -1.00 0.56 1.09
N ALA A 299 0.10 0.33 0.36
CA ALA A 299 0.65 -1.01 0.19
C ALA A 299 1.18 -1.58 1.51
N SER A 300 1.85 -0.75 2.31
CA SER A 300 2.29 -1.14 3.66
C SER A 300 1.11 -1.44 4.58
N ASN A 301 0.09 -0.58 4.59
CA ASN A 301 -1.14 -0.80 5.36
C ASN A 301 -1.84 -2.11 4.93
N SER A 302 -1.94 -2.32 3.62
CA SER A 302 -2.49 -3.54 3.02
C SER A 302 -1.77 -4.80 3.52
N ALA A 303 -0.44 -4.79 3.53
CA ALA A 303 0.35 -5.91 4.03
C ALA A 303 0.09 -6.17 5.52
N SER A 304 0.00 -5.13 6.35
CA SER A 304 -0.35 -5.26 7.76
C SER A 304 -1.74 -5.86 7.96
N TYR A 305 -2.76 -5.43 7.19
CA TYR A 305 -4.09 -6.03 7.28
C TYR A 305 -4.11 -7.52 6.94
N ILE A 306 -3.34 -7.95 5.93
CA ILE A 306 -3.22 -9.38 5.57
C ILE A 306 -2.51 -10.15 6.69
N GLN A 307 -1.41 -9.61 7.23
CA GLN A 307 -0.68 -10.25 8.33
C GLN A 307 -1.54 -10.36 9.59
N ASP A 308 -2.27 -9.32 9.97
CA ASP A 308 -3.19 -9.33 11.11
C ASP A 308 -4.31 -10.35 10.91
N ALA A 309 -4.91 -10.40 9.71
CA ALA A 309 -5.91 -11.40 9.37
C ALA A 309 -5.36 -12.83 9.43
N PHE A 310 -4.12 -13.04 9.01
CA PHE A 310 -3.44 -14.33 9.20
C PHE A 310 -3.30 -14.68 10.69
N GLN A 311 -2.88 -13.75 11.56
CA GLN A 311 -2.78 -14.02 13.00
C GLN A 311 -4.12 -14.44 13.63
N LEU A 312 -5.25 -13.93 13.12
CA LEU A 312 -6.58 -14.31 13.59
C LEU A 312 -6.93 -15.78 13.30
N LEU A 313 -6.22 -16.46 12.40
CA LEU A 313 -6.42 -17.88 12.10
C LEU A 313 -5.80 -18.82 13.15
N LEU A 314 -4.90 -18.33 14.01
CA LEU A 314 -4.22 -19.18 14.99
C LEU A 314 -5.22 -19.87 15.95
N PRO A 315 -6.16 -19.17 16.61
CA PRO A 315 -7.14 -19.84 17.46
C PRO A 315 -8.03 -20.81 16.70
N VAL A 316 -8.30 -20.54 15.42
CA VAL A 316 -9.11 -21.42 14.56
C VAL A 316 -8.39 -22.75 14.30
N LEU A 317 -7.10 -22.72 13.96
CA LEU A 317 -6.30 -23.94 13.76
C LEU A 317 -6.04 -24.68 15.08
N GLN A 318 -5.96 -23.97 16.20
CA GLN A 318 -5.88 -24.59 17.52
C GLN A 318 -7.13 -25.43 17.85
N ILE A 319 -8.32 -25.00 17.42
CA ILE A 319 -9.52 -25.84 17.52
C ILE A 319 -9.40 -27.09 16.65
N SER A 320 -8.95 -26.95 15.40
CA SER A 320 -8.73 -28.12 14.53
C SER A 320 -7.72 -29.12 15.14
N LEU A 321 -6.69 -28.63 15.82
CA LEU A 321 -5.72 -29.46 16.54
C LEU A 321 -6.38 -30.23 17.71
N ILE A 322 -7.14 -29.54 18.56
CA ILE A 322 -7.85 -30.14 19.69
C ILE A 322 -8.85 -31.22 19.23
N GLU A 323 -9.61 -30.93 18.18
CA GLU A 323 -10.63 -31.84 17.66
C GLU A 323 -9.97 -33.12 17.10
N ALA A 324 -8.85 -33.00 16.39
CA ALA A 324 -8.09 -34.16 15.91
C ALA A 324 -7.56 -35.06 17.04
N GLY A 325 -7.08 -34.45 18.14
CA GLY A 325 -6.60 -35.20 19.31
C GLY A 325 -7.72 -35.93 20.07
N THR A 326 -8.87 -35.28 20.24
CA THR A 326 -10.03 -35.85 20.96
C THR A 326 -10.57 -37.10 20.29
N GLU A 327 -10.49 -37.18 18.96
CA GLU A 327 -10.97 -38.30 18.17
C GLU A 327 -10.03 -39.51 18.21
N LEU A 328 -8.71 -39.29 18.29
CA LEU A 328 -7.73 -40.36 18.46
C LEU A 328 -7.88 -41.06 19.82
N SER A 329 -8.35 -40.35 20.85
CA SER A 329 -8.65 -40.94 22.17
C SER A 329 -9.98 -41.71 22.22
N GLN A 330 -10.84 -41.59 21.19
CA GLN A 330 -12.16 -42.25 21.13
C GLN A 330 -12.20 -43.49 20.21
N GLN A 331 -11.12 -43.77 19.46
CA GLN A 331 -10.94 -45.01 18.66
C GLN A 331 -10.15 -46.07 19.41
#